data_AF-R7MAU4-F1
#
_entry.id   AF-R7MAU4-F1
#
_cell.length_a   1.000
_cell.length_b   1.000
_cell.length_c   1.000
_cell.angle_alpha   90.00
_cell.angle_beta   90.00
_cell.angle_gamma   90.00
#
_symmetry.space_group_name_H-M   'P 1'
#
loop_
_entity.id
_entity.type
_entity.pdbx_description
1 polymer ?
#
loop_
_entity_poly.entity_id
_entity_poly.type
_entity_poly.pdbx_seq_one_letter_code
_entity_poly.pdbx_strand_id
1 'polypeptide(L)'
;MGASIPQVKGMEPVEFKEGESETYIFETQTEDETETEDIEELKNTIVDLKQQVADFKEKSQNKETIKELKTQVKNLNIELAKFKDQAAGKDELAKKLQDLENTIRDKDFNEFIDSQISAGVLTPANKDAVFNILQDLDNVKKFDESSNSIDNFKTFICALPKQVEFDEIAQKTQRKRLMTN
;
A
#
# COMPACT_ATOMS: atom_id res chain seq x y z
N MET A 1 -69.07 -77.37 55.15
CA MET A 1 -68.54 -78.06 56.34
C MET A 1 -67.63 -77.08 57.05
N GLY A 2 -68.14 -76.37 58.05
CA GLY A 2 -67.40 -75.41 58.86
C GLY A 2 -67.59 -75.78 60.32
N ALA A 3 -66.51 -75.84 61.09
CA ALA A 3 -66.58 -76.15 62.51
C ALA A 3 -67.37 -75.07 63.25
N SER A 4 -68.34 -75.49 64.07
CA SER A 4 -69.11 -74.59 64.92
C SER A 4 -68.21 -73.96 65.99
N ILE A 5 -68.33 -72.65 66.19
CA ILE A 5 -67.53 -71.90 67.15
C ILE A 5 -67.90 -72.36 68.58
N PRO A 6 -66.93 -72.71 69.45
CA PRO A 6 -67.24 -73.18 70.80
C PRO A 6 -67.91 -72.08 71.64
N GLN A 7 -69.08 -72.38 72.19
CA GLN A 7 -69.85 -71.46 73.06
C GLN A 7 -69.60 -71.76 74.54
N VAL A 8 -69.41 -70.69 75.33
CA VAL A 8 -69.18 -70.80 76.79
C VAL A 8 -70.51 -70.75 77.53
N LYS A 9 -70.73 -71.69 78.47
CA LYS A 9 -72.01 -71.87 79.17
C LYS A 9 -72.35 -70.65 80.05
N GLY A 10 -73.46 -69.98 79.75
CA GLY A 10 -73.94 -68.80 80.49
C GLY A 10 -73.75 -67.45 79.78
N MET A 11 -73.19 -67.45 78.57
CA MET A 11 -73.09 -66.26 77.71
C MET A 11 -73.90 -66.42 76.43
N GLU A 12 -74.47 -65.31 75.96
CA GLU A 12 -75.20 -65.27 74.69
C GLU A 12 -74.26 -65.59 73.50
N PRO A 13 -74.77 -66.26 72.44
CA PRO A 13 -73.97 -66.58 71.27
C PRO A 13 -73.44 -65.31 70.59
N VAL A 14 -72.16 -65.30 70.21
CA VAL A 14 -71.57 -64.19 69.44
C VAL A 14 -72.03 -64.28 67.99
N GLU A 15 -72.84 -63.33 67.55
CA GLU A 15 -73.22 -63.15 66.14
C GLU A 15 -72.28 -62.17 65.45
N PHE A 16 -71.57 -62.62 64.42
CA PHE A 16 -70.81 -61.73 63.54
C PHE A 16 -71.78 -61.08 62.56
N LYS A 17 -71.88 -59.75 62.56
CA LYS A 17 -72.53 -59.02 61.47
C LYS A 17 -71.53 -58.81 60.35
N GLU A 18 -71.90 -59.12 59.12
CA GLU A 18 -71.11 -58.75 57.94
C GLU A 18 -70.90 -57.24 57.95
N GLY A 19 -69.68 -56.80 58.25
CA GLY A 19 -69.26 -55.42 58.04
C GLY A 19 -69.02 -55.20 56.56
N GLU A 20 -69.51 -54.08 56.02
CA GLU A 20 -69.27 -53.68 54.64
C GLU A 20 -67.76 -53.58 54.38
N SER A 21 -67.27 -54.29 53.37
CA SER A 21 -65.87 -54.22 52.94
C SER A 21 -65.64 -52.93 52.14
N GLU A 22 -64.83 -52.00 52.67
CA GLU A 22 -64.40 -50.80 51.94
C GLU A 22 -63.53 -51.20 50.74
N THR A 23 -64.03 -50.91 49.53
CA THR A 23 -63.25 -51.03 48.29
C THR A 23 -62.56 -49.71 48.01
N TYR A 24 -61.23 -49.66 48.12
CA TYR A 24 -60.45 -48.50 47.74
C TYR A 24 -60.21 -48.50 46.23
N ILE A 25 -60.74 -47.49 45.53
CA ILE A 25 -60.45 -47.20 44.13
C ILE A 25 -59.41 -46.08 44.11
N PHE A 26 -58.24 -46.34 43.54
CA PHE A 26 -57.19 -45.34 43.34
C PHE A 26 -57.39 -44.70 41.97
N GLU A 27 -57.71 -43.41 41.94
CA GLU A 27 -57.65 -42.61 40.72
C GLU A 27 -56.19 -42.25 40.44
N THR A 28 -55.64 -42.74 39.32
CA THR A 28 -54.36 -42.25 38.81
C THR A 28 -54.55 -40.79 38.43
N GLN A 29 -53.91 -39.88 39.16
CA GLN A 29 -53.74 -38.50 38.69
C GLN A 29 -53.05 -38.59 37.33
N THR A 30 -53.77 -38.22 36.28
CA THR A 30 -53.24 -38.12 34.93
C THR A 30 -52.12 -37.08 34.95
N GLU A 31 -50.87 -37.53 34.81
CA GLU A 31 -49.63 -36.76 34.70
C GLU A 31 -49.56 -35.92 33.39
N ASP A 32 -50.68 -35.69 32.71
CA ASP A 32 -50.70 -35.24 31.31
C ASP A 32 -50.52 -33.71 31.13
N GLU A 33 -50.81 -32.87 32.13
CA GLU A 33 -50.72 -31.40 31.98
C GLU A 33 -49.33 -30.84 32.28
N THR A 34 -48.56 -31.42 33.21
CA THR A 34 -47.21 -30.93 33.55
C THR A 34 -46.14 -31.41 32.57
N GLU A 35 -46.26 -32.64 32.05
CA GLU A 35 -45.30 -33.15 31.07
C GLU A 35 -45.38 -32.43 29.71
N THR A 36 -46.56 -31.90 29.35
CA THR A 36 -46.77 -31.21 28.07
C THR A 36 -46.16 -29.80 28.06
N GLU A 37 -46.25 -29.07 29.16
CA GLU A 37 -45.60 -27.75 29.32
C GLU A 37 -44.07 -27.86 29.29
N ASP A 38 -43.49 -28.82 30.01
CA ASP A 38 -42.04 -29.07 30.03
C ASP A 38 -41.49 -29.42 28.64
N ILE A 39 -42.25 -30.19 27.85
CA ILE A 39 -41.88 -30.54 26.47
C ILE A 39 -41.92 -29.30 25.55
N GLU A 40 -42.85 -28.38 25.75
CA GLU A 40 -42.91 -27.12 24.99
C GLU A 40 -41.78 -26.17 25.35
N GLU A 41 -41.44 -26.04 26.64
CA GLU A 41 -40.29 -25.26 27.08
C GLU A 41 -38.98 -25.81 26.50
N LEU A 42 -38.79 -27.12 26.50
CA LEU A 42 -37.62 -27.77 25.90
C LEU A 42 -37.54 -27.54 24.39
N LYS A 43 -38.68 -27.57 23.67
CA LYS A 43 -38.72 -27.24 22.23
C LYS A 43 -38.31 -25.79 21.97
N ASN A 44 -38.83 -24.85 22.76
CA ASN A 44 -38.48 -23.44 22.65
C ASN A 44 -36.98 -23.21 22.93
N THR A 45 -36.44 -23.89 23.95
CA THR A 45 -35.01 -23.84 24.28
C THR A 45 -34.14 -24.40 23.15
N ILE A 46 -34.56 -25.49 22.51
CA ILE A 46 -33.86 -26.07 21.34
C ILE A 46 -33.86 -25.10 20.15
N VAL A 47 -34.97 -24.39 19.92
CA VAL A 47 -35.06 -23.38 18.85
C VAL A 47 -34.10 -22.22 19.13
N ASP A 48 -34.09 -21.70 20.35
CA ASP A 48 -33.21 -20.58 20.73
C ASP A 48 -31.73 -20.98 20.67
N LEU A 49 -31.37 -22.17 21.17
CA LEU A 49 -30.01 -22.71 21.08
C LEU A 49 -29.55 -22.88 19.62
N LYS A 50 -30.43 -23.34 18.73
CA LYS A 50 -30.10 -23.44 17.29
C LYS A 50 -29.81 -22.07 16.69
N GLN A 51 -30.57 -21.05 17.06
CA GLN A 51 -30.35 -19.68 16.60
C GLN A 51 -29.01 -19.13 17.11
N GLN A 52 -28.71 -19.29 18.40
CA GLN A 52 -27.45 -18.84 18.99
C GLN A 52 -26.23 -19.51 18.33
N VAL A 53 -26.32 -20.80 17.99
CA VAL A 53 -25.24 -21.51 17.28
C VAL A 53 -25.04 -20.96 15.86
N ALA A 54 -26.11 -20.61 15.15
CA ALA A 54 -26.02 -20.00 13.83
C ALA A 54 -25.34 -18.63 13.89
N ASP A 55 -25.78 -17.76 14.81
CA ASP A 55 -25.22 -16.43 15.01
C ASP A 55 -23.74 -16.47 15.41
N PHE A 56 -23.34 -17.45 16.24
CA PHE A 56 -21.95 -17.61 16.66
C PHE A 56 -21.04 -18.03 15.49
N LYS A 57 -21.51 -18.92 14.61
CA LYS A 57 -20.79 -19.30 13.39
C LYS A 57 -20.58 -18.11 12.46
N GLU A 58 -21.63 -17.30 12.25
CA GLU A 58 -21.55 -16.10 11.42
C GLU A 58 -20.58 -15.06 12.01
N LYS A 59 -20.66 -14.79 13.32
CA LYS A 59 -19.72 -13.89 14.01
C LYS A 59 -18.28 -14.37 13.92
N SER A 60 -18.05 -15.68 13.99
CA SER A 60 -16.70 -16.26 13.83
C SER A 60 -16.17 -16.05 12.41
N GLN A 61 -16.97 -16.31 11.37
CA GLN A 61 -16.61 -16.06 9.98
C GLN A 61 -16.34 -14.56 9.71
N ASN A 62 -17.17 -13.67 10.26
CA ASN A 62 -16.96 -12.22 10.17
C ASN A 62 -15.65 -11.78 10.86
N LYS A 63 -15.29 -12.41 11.98
CA LYS A 63 -14.02 -12.11 12.67
C LYS A 63 -12.80 -12.55 11.85
N GLU A 64 -12.90 -13.66 11.14
CA GLU A 64 -11.83 -14.20 10.29
C GLU A 64 -11.63 -13.33 9.03
N THR A 65 -12.72 -12.98 8.34
CA THR A 65 -12.69 -12.05 7.21
C THR A 65 -12.15 -10.67 7.60
N ILE A 66 -12.53 -10.13 8.77
CA ILE A 66 -11.95 -8.87 9.29
C ILE A 66 -10.43 -8.99 9.50
N LYS A 67 -9.93 -10.14 9.98
CA LYS A 67 -8.48 -10.35 10.13
C LYS A 67 -7.77 -10.41 8.78
N GLU A 68 -8.33 -11.07 7.78
CA GLU A 68 -7.79 -11.11 6.43
C GLU A 68 -7.75 -9.73 5.81
N LEU A 69 -8.86 -8.98 5.84
CA LEU A 69 -8.93 -7.61 5.34
C LEU A 69 -7.92 -6.71 6.04
N LYS A 70 -7.77 -6.82 7.36
CA LYS A 70 -6.77 -6.05 8.12
C LYS A 70 -5.34 -6.38 7.68
N THR A 71 -5.08 -7.64 7.34
CA THR A 71 -3.78 -8.10 6.84
C THR A 71 -3.52 -7.56 5.43
N GLN A 72 -4.52 -7.65 4.54
CA GLN A 72 -4.44 -7.08 3.19
C GLN A 72 -4.22 -5.57 3.21
N VAL A 73 -4.95 -4.82 4.04
CA VAL A 73 -4.77 -3.37 4.19
C VAL A 73 -3.35 -3.03 4.66
N LYS A 74 -2.77 -3.80 5.59
CA LYS A 74 -1.38 -3.62 6.01
C LYS A 74 -0.39 -3.87 4.87
N ASN A 75 -0.58 -4.95 4.11
CA ASN A 75 0.29 -5.28 2.98
C ASN A 75 0.22 -4.21 1.89
N LEU A 76 -0.98 -3.75 1.52
CA LEU A 76 -1.18 -2.67 0.56
C LEU A 76 -0.53 -1.36 1.00
N ASN A 77 -0.60 -1.03 2.29
CA ASN A 77 0.09 0.16 2.81
C ASN A 77 1.62 0.04 2.70
N ILE A 78 2.19 -1.14 2.94
CA ILE A 78 3.63 -1.40 2.76
C ILE A 78 4.03 -1.28 1.29
N GLU A 79 3.24 -1.85 0.37
CA GLU A 79 3.48 -1.74 -1.07
C GLU A 79 3.37 -0.30 -1.57
N LEU A 80 2.38 0.46 -1.10
CA LEU A 80 2.24 1.88 -1.41
C LEU A 80 3.45 2.71 -0.95
N ALA A 81 3.98 2.43 0.24
CA ALA A 81 5.18 3.09 0.73
C ALA A 81 6.39 2.77 -0.18
N LYS A 82 6.61 1.49 -0.49
CA LYS A 82 7.69 1.07 -1.41
C LYS A 82 7.56 1.69 -2.80
N PHE A 83 6.34 1.79 -3.33
CA PHE A 83 6.09 2.39 -4.64
C PHE A 83 6.41 3.88 -4.65
N LYS A 84 6.05 4.62 -3.59
CA LYS A 84 6.39 6.04 -3.45
C LYS A 84 7.91 6.25 -3.37
N ASP A 85 8.62 5.44 -2.59
CA ASP A 85 10.07 5.52 -2.47
C ASP A 85 10.77 5.23 -3.81
N GLN A 86 10.29 4.22 -4.56
CA GLN A 86 10.79 3.91 -5.90
C GLN A 86 10.50 5.02 -6.91
N ALA A 87 9.32 5.66 -6.85
CA ALA A 87 8.98 6.78 -7.71
C ALA A 87 9.88 8.00 -7.43
N ALA A 88 10.10 8.34 -6.16
CA ALA A 88 11.03 9.40 -5.77
C ALA A 88 12.46 9.14 -6.26
N GLY A 89 12.95 7.90 -6.14
CA GLY A 89 14.26 7.52 -6.68
C GLY A 89 14.37 7.63 -8.21
N LYS A 90 13.29 7.36 -8.94
CA LYS A 90 13.25 7.56 -10.41
C LYS A 90 13.28 9.03 -10.79
N ASP A 91 12.55 9.89 -10.07
CA ASP A 91 12.55 11.33 -10.32
C ASP A 91 13.92 11.96 -10.06
N GLU A 92 14.61 11.52 -8.99
CA GLU A 92 15.99 11.94 -8.72
C GLU A 92 16.98 11.45 -9.79
N LEU A 93 16.82 10.21 -10.26
CA LEU A 93 17.66 9.68 -11.33
C LEU A 93 17.45 10.45 -12.64
N ALA A 94 16.19 10.74 -12.99
CA ALA A 94 15.85 11.52 -14.18
C ALA A 94 16.45 12.93 -14.14
N LYS A 95 16.38 13.60 -12.98
CA LYS A 95 17.03 14.92 -12.79
C LYS A 95 18.54 14.85 -12.98
N LYS A 96 19.21 13.89 -12.35
CA LYS A 96 20.67 13.70 -12.50
C LYS A 96 21.07 13.43 -13.96
N LEU A 97 20.24 12.69 -14.68
CA LEU A 97 20.46 12.39 -16.10
C LEU A 97 20.36 13.67 -16.93
N GLN A 98 19.32 14.46 -16.72
CA GLN A 98 19.13 15.77 -17.37
C GLN A 98 20.28 16.74 -17.06
N ASP A 99 20.74 16.80 -15.80
CA ASP A 99 21.87 17.65 -15.39
C ASP A 99 23.17 17.23 -16.08
N LEU A 100 23.43 15.93 -16.19
CA LEU A 100 24.58 15.39 -16.92
C LEU A 100 24.52 15.70 -18.42
N GLU A 101 23.35 15.53 -19.04
CA GLU A 101 23.14 15.85 -20.45
C GLU A 101 23.39 17.34 -20.73
N ASN A 102 22.88 18.24 -19.88
CA ASN A 102 23.12 19.67 -20.00
C ASN A 102 24.61 20.00 -19.80
N THR A 103 25.28 19.37 -18.84
CA THR A 103 26.71 19.58 -18.57
C THR A 103 27.58 19.17 -19.76
N ILE A 104 27.29 18.02 -20.37
CA ILE A 104 28.00 17.56 -21.56
C ILE A 104 27.78 18.54 -22.72
N ARG A 105 26.54 19.00 -22.92
CA ARG A 105 26.20 19.94 -23.99
C ARG A 105 26.90 21.29 -23.84
N ASP A 106 26.87 21.86 -22.62
CA ASP A 106 27.55 23.11 -22.32
C ASP A 106 29.06 22.97 -22.53
N LYS A 107 29.64 21.82 -22.19
CA LYS A 107 31.04 21.52 -22.45
C LYS A 107 31.33 21.47 -23.96
N ASP A 108 30.52 20.78 -24.75
CA ASP A 108 30.67 20.70 -26.21
C ASP A 108 30.58 22.08 -26.87
N PHE A 109 29.69 22.95 -26.40
CA PHE A 109 29.58 24.33 -26.88
C PHE A 109 30.81 25.16 -26.51
N ASN A 110 31.30 25.05 -25.27
CA ASN A 110 32.51 25.73 -24.85
C ASN A 110 33.75 25.28 -25.63
N GLU A 111 33.93 23.96 -25.82
CA GLU A 111 35.04 23.42 -26.60
C GLU A 111 35.00 23.92 -28.06
N PHE A 112 33.81 23.96 -28.66
CA PHE A 112 33.65 24.53 -30.00
C PHE A 112 34.06 26.02 -30.03
N ILE A 113 33.54 26.83 -29.10
CA ILE A 113 33.84 28.27 -29.06
C ILE A 113 35.33 28.51 -28.82
N ASP A 114 35.94 27.80 -27.88
CA ASP A 114 37.36 27.95 -27.54
C ASP A 114 38.27 27.53 -28.71
N SER A 115 37.84 26.54 -29.50
CA SER A 115 38.51 26.17 -30.76
C SER A 115 38.45 27.31 -31.78
N GLN A 116 37.28 27.95 -31.96
CA GLN A 116 37.12 29.07 -32.89
C GLN A 116 37.86 30.34 -32.43
N ILE A 117 37.95 30.57 -31.11
CA ILE A 117 38.77 31.64 -30.54
C ILE A 117 40.24 31.36 -30.83
N SER A 118 40.71 30.14 -30.56
CA SER A 118 42.11 29.75 -30.81
C SER A 118 42.47 29.81 -32.30
N ALA A 119 41.51 29.53 -33.19
CA ALA A 119 41.67 29.66 -34.64
C ALA A 119 41.71 31.13 -35.13
N GLY A 120 41.42 32.09 -34.24
CA GLY A 120 41.36 33.51 -34.56
C GLY A 120 40.08 33.95 -35.25
N VAL A 121 39.08 33.07 -35.36
CA VAL A 121 37.78 33.32 -36.00
C VAL A 121 36.87 34.12 -35.07
N LEU A 122 36.89 33.80 -33.79
CA LEU A 122 36.20 34.54 -32.75
C LEU A 122 37.20 35.26 -31.83
N THR A 123 36.74 36.33 -31.18
CA THR A 123 37.50 36.96 -30.09
C THR A 123 36.99 36.44 -28.74
N PRO A 124 37.79 36.49 -27.67
CA PRO A 124 37.34 36.11 -26.33
C PRO A 124 36.09 36.88 -25.87
N ALA A 125 35.91 38.12 -26.31
CA ALA A 125 34.74 38.93 -26.02
C ALA A 125 33.44 38.38 -26.61
N ASN A 126 33.54 37.56 -27.67
CA ASN A 126 32.38 36.97 -28.33
C ASN A 126 31.91 35.67 -27.64
N LYS A 127 32.68 35.13 -26.69
CA LYS A 127 32.43 33.82 -26.07
C LYS A 127 31.02 33.71 -25.49
N ASP A 128 30.66 34.63 -24.61
CA ASP A 128 29.37 34.59 -23.91
C ASP A 128 28.19 34.77 -24.87
N ALA A 129 28.34 35.66 -25.86
CA ALA A 129 27.30 35.91 -26.85
C ALA A 129 27.05 34.67 -27.74
N VAL A 130 28.11 34.02 -28.22
CA VAL A 130 28.01 32.81 -29.05
C VAL A 130 27.48 31.62 -28.24
N PHE A 131 27.90 31.51 -26.97
CA PHE A 131 27.41 30.49 -26.05
C PHE A 131 25.90 30.62 -25.81
N ASN A 132 25.42 31.83 -25.50
CA ASN A 132 23.99 32.09 -25.31
C ASN A 132 23.18 31.79 -26.57
N ILE A 133 23.69 32.15 -27.76
CA ILE A 133 23.01 31.81 -29.02
C ILE A 133 22.94 30.29 -29.22
N LEU A 134 24.00 29.54 -28.93
CA LEU A 134 23.99 28.09 -29.03
C LEU A 134 22.98 27.45 -28.06
N GLN A 135 22.88 27.98 -26.82
CA GLN A 135 21.86 27.54 -25.86
C GLN A 135 20.45 27.89 -26.33
N ASP A 136 20.23 29.09 -26.85
CA ASP A 136 18.92 29.50 -27.37
C ASP A 136 18.49 28.61 -28.54
N LEU A 137 19.39 28.34 -29.48
CA LEU A 137 19.13 27.48 -30.65
C LEU A 137 18.87 26.03 -30.28
N ASP A 138 19.46 25.54 -29.19
CA ASP A 138 19.19 24.21 -28.65
C ASP A 138 17.79 24.10 -28.06
N ASN A 139 17.28 25.19 -27.46
CA ASN A 139 15.94 25.26 -26.90
C ASN A 139 14.83 25.51 -27.94
N VAL A 140 15.18 25.77 -29.21
CA VAL A 140 14.19 25.99 -30.27
C VAL A 140 13.48 24.68 -30.60
N LYS A 141 12.13 24.72 -30.60
CA LYS A 141 11.31 23.60 -31.10
C LYS A 141 11.63 23.35 -32.57
N LYS A 142 12.18 22.17 -32.86
CA LYS A 142 12.42 21.71 -34.22
C LYS A 142 11.08 21.44 -34.90
N PHE A 143 10.85 22.07 -36.05
CA PHE A 143 9.64 21.85 -36.87
C PHE A 143 9.77 20.60 -37.74
N ASP A 144 10.99 20.17 -38.03
CA ASP A 144 11.30 18.92 -38.74
C ASP A 144 12.59 18.29 -38.19
N GLU A 145 12.78 16.98 -38.37
CA GLU A 145 13.97 16.25 -37.92
C GLU A 145 15.25 16.64 -38.68
N SER A 146 15.13 17.26 -39.87
CA SER A 146 16.25 17.74 -40.67
C SER A 146 16.81 19.09 -40.19
N SER A 147 16.08 19.81 -39.33
CA SER A 147 16.43 21.14 -38.87
C SER A 147 17.52 21.04 -37.81
N ASN A 148 18.74 21.32 -38.24
CA ASN A 148 19.91 21.34 -37.38
C ASN A 148 20.45 22.77 -37.26
N SER A 149 19.68 23.62 -36.58
CA SER A 149 20.00 25.04 -36.37
C SER A 149 21.36 25.23 -35.71
N ILE A 150 21.73 24.34 -34.78
CA ILE A 150 23.05 24.34 -34.12
C ILE A 150 24.15 24.10 -35.15
N ASP A 151 24.05 23.04 -35.96
CA ASP A 151 25.11 22.72 -36.93
C ASP A 151 25.19 23.76 -38.04
N ASN A 152 24.05 24.31 -38.47
CA ASN A 152 24.01 25.43 -39.42
C ASN A 152 24.74 26.65 -38.85
N PHE A 153 24.51 26.98 -37.57
CA PHE A 153 25.17 28.10 -36.92
C PHE A 153 26.67 27.85 -36.69
N LYS A 154 27.05 26.64 -36.26
CA LYS A 154 28.47 26.24 -36.16
C LYS A 154 29.18 26.34 -37.51
N THR A 155 28.53 25.85 -38.58
CA THR A 155 29.04 25.95 -39.96
C THR A 155 29.19 27.40 -40.40
N PHE A 156 28.22 28.26 -40.07
CA PHE A 156 28.30 29.69 -40.34
C PHE A 156 29.51 30.33 -39.64
N ILE A 157 29.75 30.02 -38.36
CA ILE A 157 30.92 30.54 -37.63
C ILE A 157 32.22 30.05 -38.28
N CYS A 158 32.32 28.77 -38.63
CA CYS A 158 33.50 28.23 -39.30
C CYS A 158 33.78 28.89 -40.67
N ALA A 159 32.76 29.43 -41.33
CA ALA A 159 32.91 30.14 -42.61
C ALA A 159 33.34 31.60 -42.46
N LEU A 160 33.36 32.14 -41.23
CA LEU A 160 33.79 33.51 -40.99
C LEU A 160 35.31 33.65 -41.25
N PRO A 161 35.75 34.78 -41.82
CA PRO A 161 37.18 35.06 -41.96
C PRO A 161 37.81 35.23 -40.57
N LYS A 162 39.12 34.93 -40.47
CA LYS A 162 39.89 35.19 -39.26
C LYS A 162 39.82 36.67 -38.90
N GLN A 163 39.48 36.96 -37.66
CA GLN A 163 39.34 38.31 -37.12
C GLN A 163 40.61 38.75 -36.38
N VAL A 164 41.31 37.82 -35.75
CA VAL A 164 42.51 38.09 -34.93
C VAL A 164 43.57 37.02 -35.18
N GLU A 165 44.83 37.43 -35.27
CA GLU A 165 45.97 36.50 -35.19
C GLU A 165 46.58 36.59 -33.80
N PHE A 166 46.68 35.46 -33.11
CA PHE A 166 47.35 35.38 -31.83
C PHE A 166 48.82 35.07 -32.08
N ASP A 167 49.70 36.03 -31.80
CA ASP A 167 51.14 35.86 -31.87
C ASP A 167 51.75 36.17 -30.50
N GLU A 168 52.62 35.28 -30.01
CA GLU A 168 53.19 35.38 -28.67
C GLU A 168 54.36 36.38 -28.66
N ILE A 169 54.11 37.61 -28.21
CA ILE A 169 55.17 38.62 -28.10
C ILE A 169 55.98 38.38 -26.82
N ALA A 170 57.07 37.62 -26.94
CA ALA A 170 58.03 37.47 -25.85
C ALA A 170 58.76 38.80 -25.56
N GLN A 171 58.32 39.53 -24.52
CA GLN A 171 59.05 40.71 -24.05
C GLN A 171 60.35 40.27 -23.35
N LYS A 172 61.47 40.30 -24.09
CA LYS A 172 62.80 40.11 -23.50
C LYS A 172 63.12 41.31 -22.61
N THR A 173 62.92 41.17 -21.30
CA THR A 173 63.33 42.16 -20.29
C THR A 173 64.86 42.32 -20.35
N GLN A 174 65.35 43.29 -21.13
CA GLN A 174 66.73 43.74 -21.03
C GLN A 174 66.92 44.43 -19.68
N ARG A 175 67.30 43.66 -18.65
CA ARG A 175 68.01 44.22 -17.49
C ARG A 175 69.32 44.80 -18.01
N LYS A 176 69.34 46.10 -18.30
CA LYS A 176 70.57 46.87 -18.52
C LYS A 176 71.48 46.65 -17.32
N ARG A 177 72.57 45.91 -17.54
CA ARG A 177 73.75 45.92 -16.68
C ARG A 177 74.29 47.36 -16.73
N LEU A 178 73.98 48.18 -15.72
CA LEU A 178 74.77 49.36 -15.44
C LEU A 178 76.13 48.86 -14.93
N MET A 179 77.13 48.88 -15.81
CA MET A 179 78.52 49.00 -15.39
C MET A 179 79.12 50.23 -16.05
N THR A 180 79.91 50.93 -15.23
CA THR A 180 81.00 51.87 -15.54
C THR A 180 80.63 53.24 -16.10
N ASN A 181 80.77 54.27 -15.26
CA ASN A 181 82.05 55.01 -15.18
C ASN A 181 82.46 55.16 -13.72
#